data_AF-A0A522KFS9-F1
#
_entry.id   AF-A0A522KFS9-F1
#
_cell.length_a   1.000
_cell.length_b   1.000
_cell.length_c   1.000
_cell.angle_alpha   90.00
_cell.angle_beta   90.00
_cell.angle_gamma   90.00
#
_symmetry.space_group_name_H-M   'P 1'
#
loop_
_entity.id
_entity.type
_entity.pdbx_description
1 polymer ?
#
loop_
_entity_poly.entity_id
_entity_poly.type
_entity_poly.pdbx_seq_one_letter_code
_entity_poly.pdbx_strand_id
1 'polypeptide(L)'
;MNTHDAELNLSRPAHNGVYFVDEDDLDSMAAAAVREELSVIRVDLAHCHGKADLLRRMATALPLPADFGHNWDALADCLRDPVWQ
;
A
#
# COMPACT_ATOMS: atom_id res chain seq x y z
N MET A 1 0.11 -20.00 18.31
CA MET A 1 -0.15 -20.44 16.92
C MET A 1 0.39 -19.33 16.04
N ASN A 2 1.69 -19.38 15.72
CA ASN A 2 2.39 -18.30 15.02
C ASN A 2 2.01 -18.36 13.53
N THR A 3 1.26 -17.37 13.07
CA THR A 3 0.97 -17.13 11.65
C THR A 3 2.17 -16.47 10.96
N HIS A 4 3.36 -17.05 11.07
CA HIS A 4 4.61 -16.50 10.52
C HIS A 4 5.02 -17.14 9.18
N ASP A 5 4.12 -17.85 8.50
CA ASP A 5 4.52 -18.72 7.37
C ASP A 5 3.49 -18.83 6.25
N ALA A 6 2.65 -17.80 6.10
CA ALA A 6 2.15 -17.49 4.77
C ALA A 6 3.20 -16.54 4.18
N GLU A 7 4.23 -17.09 3.52
CA GLU A 7 5.14 -16.29 2.68
C GLU A 7 4.30 -15.27 1.91
N LEU A 8 4.46 -13.98 2.23
CA LEU A 8 3.81 -12.88 1.55
C LEU A 8 4.37 -12.82 0.13
N ASN A 9 3.87 -13.69 -0.73
CA ASN A 9 4.26 -13.78 -2.12
C ASN A 9 3.58 -12.64 -2.88
N LEU A 10 4.31 -11.53 -3.00
CA LEU A 10 3.84 -10.30 -3.63
C LEU A 10 3.57 -10.44 -5.14
N SER A 11 4.11 -11.48 -5.80
CA SER A 11 3.86 -11.72 -7.22
C SER A 11 2.56 -12.47 -7.51
N ARG A 12 1.78 -12.81 -6.48
CA ARG A 12 0.43 -13.39 -6.61
C ARG A 12 -0.64 -12.35 -6.30
N PRO A 13 -1.32 -11.76 -7.31
CA PRO A 13 -2.39 -10.79 -7.09
C PRO A 13 -3.56 -11.34 -6.25
N ALA A 14 -3.79 -12.66 -6.28
CA ALA A 14 -4.82 -13.31 -5.45
C ALA A 14 -4.53 -13.27 -3.94
N HIS A 15 -3.31 -12.91 -3.54
CA HIS A 15 -2.91 -12.67 -2.16
C HIS A 15 -2.87 -11.16 -1.84
N ASN A 16 -3.73 -10.35 -2.49
CA ASN A 16 -3.89 -8.96 -2.11
C ASN A 16 -4.73 -8.85 -0.84
N GLY A 17 -4.31 -8.01 0.10
CA GLY A 17 -5.00 -7.88 1.37
C GLY A 17 -4.32 -6.92 2.34
N VAL A 18 -4.92 -6.79 3.52
CA VAL A 18 -4.33 -6.09 4.66
C VAL A 18 -3.70 -7.13 5.57
N TYR A 19 -2.41 -6.97 5.83
CA TYR A 19 -1.61 -7.89 6.63
C TYR A 19 -1.05 -7.18 7.85
N PHE A 20 -1.01 -7.90 8.97
CA PHE A 20 -0.19 -7.50 10.11
C PHE A 20 1.24 -7.97 9.82
N VAL A 21 2.19 -7.06 9.92
CA VAL A 21 3.62 -7.29 9.69
C VAL A 21 4.39 -6.63 10.83
N ASP A 22 5.53 -7.21 11.20
CA ASP A 22 6.47 -6.60 12.13
C ASP A 22 7.39 -5.62 11.40
N GLU A 23 8.11 -4.79 12.13
CA GLU A 23 9.10 -3.86 11.56
C GLU A 23 10.20 -4.64 10.80
N ASP A 24 10.59 -5.79 11.33
CA ASP A 24 11.58 -6.69 10.72
C ASP A 24 11.13 -7.26 9.36
N ASP A 25 9.81 -7.34 9.11
CA ASP A 25 9.26 -7.84 7.85
C ASP A 25 9.35 -6.80 6.71
N LEU A 26 9.38 -5.51 7.03
CA LEU A 26 9.22 -4.43 6.06
C LEU A 26 10.36 -4.34 5.04
N ASP A 27 11.60 -4.61 5.47
CA ASP A 27 12.75 -4.58 4.58
C ASP A 27 12.82 -5.84 3.70
N SER A 28 12.43 -6.99 4.26
CA SER A 28 12.28 -8.24 3.50
C SER A 28 11.21 -8.11 2.42
N MET A 29 10.06 -7.51 2.76
CA MET A 29 8.99 -7.23 1.80
C MET A 29 9.42 -6.23 0.72
N ALA A 30 10.15 -5.16 1.09
CA ALA A 30 10.67 -4.21 0.12
C ALA A 30 11.67 -4.87 -0.85
N ALA A 31 12.57 -5.72 -0.35
CA ALA A 31 13.50 -6.48 -1.18
C ALA A 31 12.77 -7.46 -2.11
N ALA A 32 11.73 -8.14 -1.63
CA ALA A 32 10.90 -9.02 -2.45
C ALA A 32 10.17 -8.24 -3.55
N ALA A 33 9.57 -7.09 -3.23
CA ALA A 33 8.89 -6.24 -4.20
C ALA A 33 9.84 -5.76 -5.32
N VAL A 34 11.06 -5.33 -4.97
CA VAL A 34 12.07 -4.92 -5.96
C VAL A 34 12.43 -6.06 -6.91
N ARG A 35 12.56 -7.30 -6.39
CA ARG A 35 12.86 -8.48 -7.22
C ARG A 35 11.74 -8.82 -8.21
N GLU A 36 10.50 -8.52 -7.84
CA GLU A 36 9.31 -8.74 -8.66
C GLU A 36 8.94 -7.48 -9.48
N GLU A 37 9.80 -6.47 -9.53
CA GLU A 37 9.61 -5.21 -10.25
C GLU A 37 8.33 -4.45 -9.82
N LEU A 38 7.95 -4.58 -8.54
CA LEU A 38 6.79 -3.94 -7.95
C LEU A 38 7.16 -2.60 -7.31
N SER A 39 6.28 -1.61 -7.46
CA SER A 39 6.40 -0.32 -6.78
C SER A 39 5.98 -0.42 -5.30
N VAL A 40 6.80 0.11 -4.40
CA VAL A 40 6.53 0.14 -2.95
C VAL A 40 6.36 1.59 -2.49
N ILE A 41 5.23 1.87 -1.84
CA ILE A 41 4.95 3.17 -1.25
C ILE A 41 4.76 3.01 0.24
N ARG A 42 5.64 3.65 1.01
CA ARG A 42 5.55 3.71 2.48
C ARG A 42 4.79 4.97 2.88
N VAL A 43 3.72 4.81 3.66
CA VAL A 43 2.91 5.91 4.17
C VAL A 43 2.96 5.88 5.70
N ASP A 44 3.57 6.90 6.30
CA ASP A 44 3.56 7.04 7.75
C ASP A 44 2.16 7.48 8.23
N LEU A 45 1.56 6.69 9.11
CA LEU A 45 0.25 6.93 9.70
C LEU A 45 0.32 7.39 11.17
N ALA A 46 1.50 7.66 11.73
CA ALA A 46 1.65 8.19 13.09
C ALA A 46 0.85 9.48 13.26
N HIS A 47 -0.02 9.55 14.28
CA HIS A 47 -0.95 10.67 14.52
C HIS A 47 -2.05 10.84 13.47
N CYS A 48 -2.42 9.79 12.74
CA CYS A 48 -3.53 9.82 11.79
C CYS A 48 -4.85 9.60 12.54
N HIS A 49 -5.78 10.55 12.48
CA HIS A 49 -7.06 10.46 13.17
C HIS A 49 -8.21 10.31 12.17
N GLY A 50 -8.59 9.06 11.93
CA GLY A 50 -9.75 8.71 11.11
C GLY A 50 -9.54 8.86 9.61
N LYS A 51 -10.64 8.69 8.87
CA LYS A 51 -10.64 8.54 7.41
C LYS A 51 -10.07 9.75 6.66
N ALA A 52 -10.45 10.97 7.06
CA ALA A 52 -10.04 12.18 6.36
C ALA A 52 -8.51 12.36 6.40
N ASP A 53 -7.90 12.12 7.56
CA ASP A 53 -6.47 12.19 7.74
C ASP A 53 -5.73 11.12 6.94
N LEU A 54 -6.29 9.91 6.91
CA LEU A 54 -5.73 8.77 6.18
C LEU A 54 -5.70 9.04 4.68
N LEU A 55 -6.83 9.46 4.12
CA LEU A 55 -6.95 9.77 2.69
C LEU A 55 -6.04 10.92 2.28
N ARG A 56 -5.86 11.93 3.14
CA ARG A 56 -4.93 13.03 2.90
C ARG A 56 -3.46 12.58 2.91
N ARG A 57 -3.09 11.70 3.85
CA ARG A 57 -1.73 11.10 3.88
C ARG A 57 -1.45 10.25 2.65
N MET A 58 -2.41 9.41 2.28
CA MET A 58 -2.34 8.64 1.04
C MET A 58 -2.16 9.56 -0.17
N ALA A 59 -2.96 10.61 -0.30
CA ALA A 59 -2.83 11.57 -1.41
C ALA A 59 -1.49 12.30 -1.49
N THR A 60 -0.76 12.40 -0.37
CA THR A 60 0.57 13.01 -0.35
C THR A 60 1.67 12.01 -0.74
N ALA A 61 1.50 10.74 -0.39
CA ALA A 61 2.51 9.70 -0.61
C ALA A 61 2.37 8.99 -1.96
N LEU A 62 1.14 8.90 -2.47
CA LEU A 62 0.81 8.26 -3.74
C LEU A 62 0.90 9.31 -4.86
N PRO A 63 1.40 8.96 -6.07
CA PRO A 63 1.34 9.80 -7.26
C PRO A 63 -0.10 9.92 -7.81
N LEU A 64 -1.00 10.49 -7.01
CA LEU A 64 -2.39 10.75 -7.38
C LEU A 64 -2.51 12.03 -8.21
N PRO A 65 -3.55 12.16 -9.05
CA PRO A 65 -3.79 13.38 -9.81
C PRO A 65 -4.14 14.56 -8.91
N ALA A 66 -3.90 15.79 -9.39
CA ALA A 66 -4.08 17.03 -8.63
C ALA A 66 -5.53 17.29 -8.19
N ASP A 67 -6.50 16.69 -8.88
CA ASP A 67 -7.93 16.76 -8.62
C ASP A 67 -8.47 15.55 -7.83
N PHE A 68 -7.60 14.83 -7.11
CA PHE A 68 -7.97 13.67 -6.30
C PHE A 68 -9.14 13.97 -5.34
N GLY A 69 -10.23 13.19 -5.48
CA GLY A 69 -11.51 13.45 -4.80
C GLY A 69 -11.58 13.14 -3.30
N HIS A 70 -10.47 12.78 -2.65
CA HIS A 70 -10.37 12.52 -1.20
C HIS A 70 -11.46 11.59 -0.63
N ASN A 71 -11.81 10.52 -1.36
CA ASN A 71 -12.75 9.49 -0.93
C ASN A 71 -12.28 8.08 -1.36
N TRP A 72 -12.95 7.03 -0.89
CA TRP A 72 -12.53 5.65 -1.15
C TRP A 72 -12.72 5.22 -2.60
N ASP A 73 -13.78 5.69 -3.25
CA ASP A 73 -14.05 5.36 -4.64
C ASP A 73 -12.99 6.01 -5.54
N ALA A 74 -12.68 7.29 -5.31
CA ALA A 74 -11.59 7.97 -5.99
C ALA A 74 -10.23 7.28 -5.77
N LEU A 75 -9.94 6.79 -4.56
CA LEU A 75 -8.71 6.04 -4.30
C LEU A 75 -8.70 4.73 -5.09
N ALA A 76 -9.79 3.97 -5.07
CA ALA A 76 -9.90 2.71 -5.79
C ALA A 76 -9.82 2.90 -7.32
N ASP A 77 -10.35 4.01 -7.83
CA ASP A 77 -10.28 4.35 -9.24
C ASP A 77 -8.86 4.73 -9.64
N CYS A 78 -8.19 5.57 -8.86
CA CYS A 78 -6.78 5.89 -9.10
C CYS A 78 -5.92 4.62 -9.07
N LEU A 79 -6.04 3.75 -8.07
CA LEU A 79 -5.22 2.52 -7.96
C LEU A 79 -5.46 1.50 -9.10
N ARG A 80 -6.57 1.62 -9.83
CA ARG A 80 -6.88 0.79 -11.00
C ARG A 80 -6.47 1.45 -12.33
N ASP A 81 -5.99 2.68 -12.29
CA ASP A 81 -5.60 3.44 -13.48
C ASP A 81 -4.27 2.91 -14.06
N PRO A 82 -4.13 2.74 -15.38
CA PRO A 82 -2.85 2.42 -16.03
C PRO A 82 -1.75 3.49 -15.86
N VAL A 83 -2.03 4.67 -15.30
CA VAL A 83 -0.99 5.69 -14.96
C VAL A 83 0.04 5.18 -13.94
N TRP A 84 -0.25 4.07 -13.24
CA TRP A 84 0.66 3.40 -12.30
C TRP A 84 1.72 2.50 -12.94
N GLN A 85 1.80 2.47 -14.28
CA GLN A 85 2.82 1.72 -15.03
C GLN A 85 4.17 2.43 -15.09
#